data_AF-A0A652LB60-F1
#
_entry.id   AF-A0A652LB60-F1
#
_cell.length_a   1.000
_cell.length_b   1.000
_cell.length_c   1.000
_cell.angle_alpha   90.00
_cell.angle_beta   90.00
_cell.angle_gamma   90.00
#
_symmetry.space_group_name_H-M   'P 1'
#
loop_
_entity.id
_entity.type
_entity.pdbx_description
1 polymer ?
#
loop_
_entity_poly.entity_id
_entity_poly.type
_entity_poly.pdbx_seq_one_letter_code
_entity_poly.pdbx_strand_id
1 'polypeptide(L)' 'MLARRAQELLESTGDSVDAVAEATGMGTATTLRRHFNRTLGVPPDAYRRTFRRTRAAAG' A
#
# COMPACT_ATOMS: atom_id res chain seq x y z
N MET A 1 -7.63 11.94 -1.22
CA MET A 1 -7.86 11.05 -0.06
C MET A 1 -7.74 9.55 -0.38
N LEU A 2 -7.25 9.13 -1.55
CA LEU A 2 -7.14 7.69 -1.90
C LEU A 2 -5.87 7.02 -1.33
N ALA A 3 -4.78 7.77 -1.21
CA ALA A 3 -3.52 7.26 -0.65
C ALA A 3 -3.66 6.78 0.81
N ARG A 4 -4.51 7.45 1.61
CA ARG A 4 -4.76 7.06 3.01
C ARG A 4 -5.53 5.75 3.13
N ARG A 5 -6.51 5.52 2.25
CA ARG A 5 -7.23 4.24 2.17
C ARG A 5 -6.29 3.09 1.75
N ALA A 6 -5.37 3.36 0.83
CA ALA A 6 -4.35 2.38 0.44
C ALA A 6 -3.41 2.04 1.61
N GLN A 7 -3.01 3.02 2.44
CA GLN A 7 -2.24 2.77 3.66
C GLN A 7 -3.01 1.87 4.63
N GLU A 8 -4.25 2.22 4.97
CA GLU A 8 -5.09 1.43 5.88
C GLU A 8 -5.20 -0.03 5.41
N LEU A 9 -5.40 -0.27 4.12
CA LEU A 9 -5.46 -1.63 3.57
C LEU A 9 -4.10 -2.33 3.66
N LEU A 10 -3.00 -1.66 3.31
CA LEU A 10 -1.66 -2.25 3.41
C LEU A 10 -1.22 -2.56 4.86
N GLU A 11 -1.76 -1.83 5.83
CA GLU A 11 -1.49 -2.03 7.26
C GLU A 11 -2.40 -3.09 7.90
N SER A 12 -3.68 -3.07 7.54
CA SER A 12 -4.69 -3.97 8.12
C SER A 12 -4.79 -5.31 7.42
N THR A 13 -4.50 -5.38 6.11
CA THR A 13 -4.63 -6.58 5.29
C THR A 13 -3.28 -7.07 4.76
N GLY A 14 -3.25 -8.36 4.42
CA GLY A 14 -2.09 -8.99 3.79
C GLY A 14 -2.04 -8.80 2.27
N ASP A 15 -2.94 -7.99 1.70
CA ASP A 15 -3.27 -7.99 0.28
C ASP A 15 -2.09 -7.56 -0.62
N SER A 16 -2.18 -7.93 -1.89
CA SER A 16 -1.23 -7.49 -2.91
C SER A 16 -1.46 -6.03 -3.26
N VAL A 17 -0.43 -5.37 -3.80
CA VAL A 17 -0.54 -3.98 -4.25
C VAL A 17 -1.59 -3.83 -5.36
N ASP A 18 -1.79 -4.86 -6.19
CA ASP A 18 -2.85 -4.91 -7.21
C ASP A 18 -4.25 -4.96 -6.59
N ALA A 19 -4.48 -5.83 -5.60
CA ALA A 19 -5.77 -5.89 -4.91
C ALA A 19 -6.11 -4.56 -4.20
N VAL A 20 -5.11 -3.91 -3.60
CA VAL A 20 -5.28 -2.58 -3.00
C VAL A 20 -5.58 -1.51 -4.07
N ALA A 21 -4.98 -1.62 -5.26
CA ALA A 21 -5.24 -0.70 -6.36
C ALA A 21 -6.68 -0.82 -6.89
N GLU A 22 -7.20 -2.05 -6.98
CA GLU A 22 -8.61 -2.29 -7.34
C GLU A 22 -9.55 -1.77 -6.25
N ALA A 23 -9.28 -2.09 -4.98
CA ALA A 23 -10.09 -1.67 -3.83
C ALA A 23 -10.15 -0.15 -3.65
N THR A 24 -9.14 0.58 -4.13
CA THR A 24 -9.10 2.05 -4.12
C THR A 24 -9.60 2.69 -5.42
N GLY A 25 -10.04 1.88 -6.40
CA GLY A 25 -10.56 2.39 -7.68
C GLY A 25 -9.48 2.93 -8.61
N MET A 26 -8.19 2.63 -8.38
CA MET A 26 -7.07 3.03 -9.26
C MET A 26 -6.86 2.06 -10.44
N GLY A 27 -7.46 0.88 -10.37
CA GLY A 27 -7.48 -0.13 -11.43
C GLY A 27 -6.19 -0.95 -11.54
N THR A 28 -5.01 -0.34 -11.42
CA THR A 28 -3.73 -1.06 -11.52
C THR A 28 -2.72 -0.65 -10.45
N ALA A 29 -1.85 -1.58 -10.06
CA ALA A 29 -0.74 -1.29 -9.14
C ALA A 29 0.17 -0.16 -9.64
N THR A 30 0.35 0.00 -10.96
CA THR A 30 1.17 1.07 -11.54
C THR A 30 0.59 2.45 -11.25
N THR A 31 -0.71 2.64 -11.47
CA THR A 31 -1.42 3.89 -11.16
C THR A 31 -1.35 4.19 -9.66
N LEU A 32 -1.59 3.16 -8.83
CA LEU A 32 -1.48 3.28 -7.37
C LEU A 32 -0.09 3.71 -6.95
N ARG A 33 0.97 3.04 -7.43
CA ARG A 33 2.37 3.39 -7.12
C ARG A 33 2.69 4.83 -7.46
N ARG A 34 2.28 5.30 -8.64
CA ARG A 34 2.55 6.68 -9.07
C ARG A 34 1.85 7.70 -8.16
N HIS A 35 0.57 7.47 -7.84
CA HIS A 35 -0.19 8.37 -6.98
C HIS A 35 0.28 8.34 -5.52
N PHE A 36 0.54 7.15 -5.00
CA PHE A 36 1.01 6.92 -3.64
C PHE A 36 2.40 7.54 -3.44
N ASN A 37 3.34 7.30 -4.35
CA ASN A 37 4.68 7.90 -4.29
C ASN A 37 4.60 9.44 -4.40
N ARG A 38 3.75 9.98 -5.27
CA ARG A 38 3.55 11.45 -5.35
C ARG A 38 2.96 12.04 -4.06
N THR A 39 2.21 11.26 -3.28
CA THR A 39 1.51 11.73 -2.08
C THR A 39 2.35 11.52 -0.81
N LEU A 40 3.10 10.41 -0.73
CA LEU A 40 3.78 9.94 0.48
C LEU A 40 5.31 9.87 0.31
N GLY A 41 5.84 10.07 -0.89
CA GLY A 41 7.28 10.03 -1.19
C GLY A 41 7.90 8.63 -1.15
N VAL A 42 7.11 7.59 -0.90
CA VAL A 42 7.56 6.20 -0.84
C VAL A 42 6.64 5.31 -1.65
N PRO A 43 7.12 4.25 -2.30
CA PRO A 43 6.27 3.32 -3.03
C PRO A 43 5.57 2.32 -2.08
N PRO A 44 4.35 1.88 -2.41
CA PRO A 44 3.53 1.01 -1.54
C PRO A 44 4.16 -0.35 -1.27
N ASP A 45 4.99 -0.90 -2.17
CA ASP A 45 5.72 -2.15 -1.95
C ASP A 45 6.79 -2.00 -0.85
N ALA A 46 7.54 -0.89 -0.83
CA ALA A 46 8.50 -0.58 0.22
C ALA A 46 7.79 -0.36 1.55
N TYR A 47 6.65 0.36 1.52
CA TYR A 47 5.80 0.56 2.69
C TYR A 47 5.35 -0.78 3.30
N ARG A 48 4.82 -1.68 2.47
CA ARG A 48 4.37 -3.02 2.88
C ARG A 48 5.50 -3.88 3.44
N ARG A 49 6.69 -3.83 2.85
CA ARG A 49 7.87 -4.57 3.34
C ARG A 49 8.25 -4.14 4.75
N THR A 50 8.25 -2.83 5.02
CA THR A 50 8.55 -2.30 6.36
C THR A 50 7.51 -2.77 7.37
N PHE A 51 6.22 -2.67 7.04
CA PHE A 51 5.14 -3.09 7.94
C PHE A 51 5.14 -4.60 8.21
N ARG A 52 5.32 -5.43 7.17
CA ARG A 52 5.45 -6.88 7.34
C ARG A 52 6.65 -7.26 8.20
N ARG A 53 7.78 -6.57 8.04
CA ARG A 53 8.97 -6.78 8.88
C ARG A 53 8.69 -6.43 10.34
N THR A 54 8.03 -5.31 10.60
CA THR A 54 7.63 -4.91 11.96
C THR A 54 6.68 -5.94 12.59
N ARG A 55 5.70 -6.46 11.83
CA ARG A 55 4.74 -7.45 12.35
C ARG A 55 5.38 -8.81 12.62
N ALA A 56 6.38 -9.21 11.84
CA ALA A 56 7.15 -10.43 12.07
C ALA A 56 8.11 -10.33 13.26
N ALA A 57 8.59 -9.14 13.60
CA ALA A 57 9.46 -8.92 14.76
C ALA A 57 8.71 -8.77 16.09
N ALA A 58 7.39 -8.57 16.03
CA ALA A 58 6.51 -8.41 17.19
C ALA A 58 5.86 -9.72 17.66
N GLY A 59 6.16 -10.86 17.01
CA GLY A 59 5.72 -12.20 17.39
C GLY A 59 6.93 -13.08 17.72
#